data_AF-A0ABC9A565-F1
#
_entry.id   AF-A0ABC9A565-F1
#
_cell.length_a   1.000
_cell.length_b   1.000
_cell.length_c   1.000
_cell.angle_alpha   90.00
_cell.angle_beta   90.00
_cell.angle_gamma   90.00
#
_symmetry.space_group_name_H-M   'P 1'
#
loop_
_entity.id
_entity.type
_entity.pdbx_description
1 polymer ?
#
loop_
_entity_poly.entity_id
_entity_poly.type
_entity_poly.pdbx_seq_one_letter_code
_entity_poly.pdbx_strand_id
1 'polypeptide(L)'
;MKSAHLLCRLPTFGSDNLEWHSSDAEDDTYFKTVVDKFINAAVCHYSKDNIDTKPGNQQQTDKCAESALKYYNNDKSNKVKYDLIRGVTSCGMVDVDSCYGHVNFIAKGDQENSKEELFFAEIQLSTDMPTCVLSLEGVNKVGGLRESKYDGSESNDDKFNGKGIPIDAQHCYACRSGVMHPKNGALYRSGHVACSGFYHG
;
A
#
# COMPACT_ATOMS: atom_id res chain seq x y z
N MET A 1 -14.83 -46.28 31.69
CA MET A 1 -14.25 -44.97 31.34
C MET A 1 -14.34 -44.77 29.84
N LYS A 2 -15.31 -43.97 29.36
CA LYS A 2 -15.42 -43.49 27.98
C LYS A 2 -16.11 -42.12 27.97
N SER A 3 -15.59 -41.27 27.09
CA SER A 3 -15.99 -39.96 26.54
C SER A 3 -17.25 -39.26 27.01
N ALA A 4 -17.09 -37.97 27.31
CA ALA A 4 -18.14 -36.96 27.19
C ALA A 4 -17.97 -36.21 25.86
N HIS A 5 -18.92 -36.40 24.94
CA HIS A 5 -19.25 -35.43 23.89
C HIS A 5 -20.39 -34.56 24.45
N LEU A 6 -20.21 -33.25 24.50
CA LEU A 6 -21.32 -32.32 24.76
C LEU A 6 -21.52 -31.42 23.55
N LEU A 7 -22.63 -31.66 22.87
CA LEU A 7 -23.20 -30.84 21.80
C LEU A 7 -23.67 -29.51 22.40
N CYS A 8 -23.20 -28.38 21.86
CA CYS A 8 -23.79 -27.08 22.15
C CYS A 8 -24.77 -26.70 21.03
N ARG A 9 -25.98 -26.33 21.45
CA ARG A 9 -27.18 -26.10 20.64
C ARG A 9 -27.09 -24.79 19.84
N LEU A 10 -27.59 -24.80 18.61
CA LEU A 10 -27.93 -23.61 17.83
C LEU A 10 -29.26 -23.00 18.33
N PRO A 11 -29.42 -21.66 18.36
CA PRO A 11 -30.74 -21.05 18.49
C PRO A 11 -31.45 -21.03 17.13
N THR A 12 -32.66 -21.58 17.10
CA THR A 12 -33.68 -21.42 16.07
C THR A 12 -34.14 -19.97 15.96
N PHE A 13 -34.20 -19.43 14.74
CA PHE A 13 -35.00 -18.24 14.42
C PHE A 13 -36.07 -18.60 13.41
N GLY A 14 -37.30 -18.16 13.73
CA GLY A 14 -38.53 -18.49 13.05
C GLY A 14 -38.65 -17.89 11.65
N SER A 15 -39.49 -18.56 10.88
CA SER A 15 -39.99 -18.16 9.57
C SER A 15 -40.99 -17.03 9.73
N ASP A 16 -40.69 -15.85 9.17
CA ASP A 16 -41.71 -14.90 8.75
C ASP A 16 -41.36 -14.43 7.33
N ASN A 17 -42.30 -14.67 6.41
CA ASN A 17 -42.25 -14.25 5.02
C ASN A 17 -42.19 -12.72 4.95
N LEU A 18 -41.08 -12.18 4.47
CA LEU A 18 -41.03 -10.83 3.91
C LEU A 18 -40.78 -10.96 2.41
N GLU A 19 -41.85 -10.78 1.66
CA GLU A 19 -41.86 -10.52 0.24
C GLU A 19 -41.10 -9.20 -0.01
N TRP A 20 -39.81 -9.31 -0.30
CA TRP A 20 -38.98 -8.17 -0.66
C TRP A 20 -39.07 -7.93 -2.16
N HIS A 21 -39.95 -7.01 -2.54
CA HIS A 21 -39.78 -6.27 -3.79
C HIS A 21 -38.60 -5.31 -3.62
N SER A 22 -37.41 -5.67 -4.13
CA SER A 22 -36.28 -4.75 -4.18
C SER A 22 -36.13 -4.23 -5.60
N SER A 23 -36.72 -3.05 -5.80
CA SER A 23 -36.47 -2.15 -6.92
C SER A 23 -34.99 -1.78 -7.01
N ASP A 24 -34.53 -1.72 -8.27
CA ASP A 24 -33.38 -1.00 -8.82
C ASP A 24 -32.04 -1.05 -8.07
N ALA A 25 -31.07 -1.63 -8.79
CA ALA A 25 -29.67 -1.70 -8.44
C ALA A 25 -29.06 -0.30 -8.27
N GLU A 26 -29.16 0.25 -7.07
CA GLU A 26 -28.21 1.27 -6.63
C GLU A 26 -26.92 0.59 -6.20
N ASP A 27 -25.84 1.05 -6.81
CA ASP A 27 -24.47 0.65 -6.58
C ASP A 27 -24.09 0.95 -5.11
N ASP A 28 -24.35 0.00 -4.22
CA ASP A 28 -24.28 0.19 -2.77
C ASP A 28 -22.86 0.62 -2.36
N THR A 29 -22.74 1.92 -2.08
CA THR A 29 -21.50 2.58 -1.71
C THR A 29 -20.94 2.00 -0.40
N TYR A 30 -21.82 1.51 0.49
CA TYR A 30 -21.40 0.84 1.72
C TYR A 30 -20.77 -0.52 1.41
N PHE A 31 -21.40 -1.32 0.55
CA PHE A 31 -20.86 -2.62 0.13
C PHE A 31 -19.50 -2.47 -0.56
N LYS A 32 -19.35 -1.49 -1.47
CA LYS A 32 -18.05 -1.16 -2.09
C LYS A 32 -17.00 -0.79 -1.05
N THR A 33 -17.33 0.06 -0.09
CA THR A 33 -16.40 0.48 0.96
C THR A 33 -15.93 -0.71 1.81
N VAL A 34 -16.83 -1.64 2.12
CA VAL A 34 -16.50 -2.84 2.90
C VAL A 34 -15.63 -3.79 2.09
N VAL A 35 -15.93 -3.99 0.81
CA VAL A 35 -15.14 -4.81 -0.11
C VAL A 35 -13.75 -4.21 -0.33
N ASP A 36 -13.64 -2.89 -0.53
CA ASP A 36 -12.35 -2.20 -0.67
C ASP A 36 -11.51 -2.33 0.61
N LYS A 37 -12.11 -2.17 1.79
CA LYS A 37 -11.42 -2.41 3.07
C LYS A 37 -10.94 -3.85 3.22
N PHE A 38 -11.76 -4.81 2.80
CA PHE A 38 -11.40 -6.23 2.85
C PHE A 38 -10.29 -6.57 1.86
N ILE A 39 -10.34 -6.03 0.63
CA ILE A 39 -9.29 -6.20 -0.38
C ILE A 39 -8.00 -5.53 0.12
N ASN A 40 -8.05 -4.31 0.63
CA ASN A 40 -6.88 -3.62 1.19
C ASN A 40 -6.26 -4.41 2.36
N ALA A 41 -7.09 -4.99 3.23
CA ALA A 41 -6.62 -5.85 4.32
C ALA A 41 -6.05 -7.19 3.82
N ALA A 42 -6.66 -7.79 2.79
CA ALA A 42 -6.21 -9.02 2.16
C ALA A 42 -4.90 -8.84 1.39
N VAL A 43 -4.69 -7.68 0.76
CA VAL A 43 -3.42 -7.30 0.09
C VAL A 43 -2.24 -7.30 1.07
N CYS A 44 -2.47 -7.02 2.36
CA CYS A 44 -1.45 -7.16 3.40
C CYS A 44 -1.13 -8.62 3.80
N HIS A 45 -1.96 -9.61 3.42
CA HIS A 45 -1.92 -10.97 3.98
C HIS A 45 -1.64 -12.13 3.00
N TYR A 46 -1.54 -11.92 1.69
CA TYR A 46 -1.28 -13.02 0.75
C TYR A 46 0.22 -13.29 0.53
N SER A 47 0.71 -14.34 1.18
CA SER A 47 1.85 -15.12 0.68
C SER A 47 1.42 -15.96 -0.50
N LYS A 48 2.19 -15.89 -1.60
CA LYS A 48 2.24 -16.79 -2.77
C LYS A 48 0.89 -17.42 -3.17
N ASP A 49 0.25 -16.88 -4.21
CA ASP A 49 -0.25 -17.73 -5.30
C ASP A 49 -0.54 -16.93 -6.58
N ASN A 50 -0.33 -17.63 -7.69
CA ASN A 50 -0.03 -17.16 -9.03
C ASN A 50 -1.31 -16.77 -9.81
N ILE A 51 -1.90 -15.62 -9.48
CA ILE A 51 -2.97 -14.99 -10.27
C ILE A 51 -2.34 -13.85 -11.07
N ASP A 52 -2.74 -13.67 -12.34
CA ASP A 52 -2.27 -12.56 -13.19
C ASP A 52 -2.68 -11.22 -12.55
N THR A 53 -1.72 -10.68 -11.79
CA THR A 53 -1.86 -9.65 -10.76
C THR A 53 -1.68 -8.25 -11.34
N LYS A 54 -1.21 -8.14 -12.58
CA LYS A 54 -0.84 -6.86 -13.23
C LYS A 54 -1.98 -5.83 -13.30
N PRO A 55 -3.23 -6.17 -13.65
CA PRO A 55 -4.30 -5.18 -13.73
C PRO A 55 -4.69 -4.64 -12.36
N GLY A 56 -4.76 -5.51 -11.34
CA GLY A 56 -5.05 -5.12 -9.96
C GLY A 56 -3.94 -4.26 -9.36
N ASN A 57 -2.69 -4.58 -9.69
CA ASN A 57 -1.51 -3.86 -9.24
C ASN A 57 -1.44 -2.43 -9.80
N GLN A 58 -1.76 -2.25 -11.08
CA GLN A 58 -1.83 -0.92 -11.67
C GLN A 58 -3.00 -0.11 -11.08
N GLN A 59 -4.18 -0.72 -10.94
CA GLN A 59 -5.33 -0.06 -10.34
C GLN A 59 -5.05 0.41 -8.91
N GLN A 60 -4.37 -0.40 -8.10
CA GLN A 60 -3.96 0.00 -6.75
C GLN A 60 -2.95 1.15 -6.78
N THR A 61 -1.98 1.10 -7.70
CA THR A 61 -0.99 2.16 -7.88
C THR A 61 -1.68 3.50 -8.21
N ASP A 62 -2.65 3.48 -9.11
CA ASP A 62 -3.38 4.67 -9.51
C ASP A 62 -4.26 5.22 -8.36
N LYS A 63 -4.98 4.35 -7.63
CA LYS A 63 -5.74 4.75 -6.43
C LYS A 63 -4.86 5.43 -5.37
N CYS A 64 -3.69 4.86 -5.11
CA CYS A 64 -2.69 5.44 -4.20
C CYS A 64 -2.22 6.81 -4.71
N ALA A 65 -1.87 6.92 -5.99
CA ALA A 65 -1.41 8.16 -6.60
C ALA A 65 -2.48 9.27 -6.54
N GLU A 66 -3.74 8.93 -6.83
CA GLU A 66 -4.87 9.86 -6.73
C GLU A 66 -5.06 10.37 -5.30
N SER A 67 -5.01 9.47 -4.31
CA SER A 67 -5.17 9.82 -2.90
C SER A 67 -4.05 10.73 -2.42
N ALA A 68 -2.79 10.42 -2.79
CA ALA A 68 -1.63 11.25 -2.50
C ALA A 68 -1.74 12.65 -3.13
N LEU A 69 -2.11 12.73 -4.41
CA LEU A 69 -2.22 14.00 -5.10
C LEU A 69 -3.36 14.86 -4.56
N LYS A 70 -4.51 14.25 -4.27
CA LYS A 70 -5.64 14.93 -3.64
C LYS A 70 -5.25 15.51 -2.30
N TYR A 71 -4.52 14.75 -1.48
CA TYR A 71 -3.99 15.24 -0.21
C TYR A 71 -3.06 16.45 -0.40
N TYR A 72 -2.08 16.34 -1.31
CA TYR A 72 -1.16 17.44 -1.62
C TYR A 72 -1.88 18.70 -2.09
N ASN A 73 -2.85 18.56 -3.01
CA ASN A 73 -3.61 19.67 -3.55
C ASN A 73 -4.55 20.31 -2.54
N ASN A 74 -5.05 19.57 -1.55
CA ASN A 74 -5.92 20.11 -0.50
C ASN A 74 -5.15 20.94 0.55
N ASP A 75 -3.83 20.78 0.65
CA ASP A 75 -3.00 21.62 1.50
C ASP A 75 -2.95 23.06 0.94
N LYS A 76 -3.37 24.03 1.76
CA LYS A 76 -3.43 25.45 1.41
C LYS A 76 -2.05 26.09 1.30
N SER A 77 -1.03 25.49 1.90
CA SER A 77 0.36 25.96 1.80
C SER A 77 1.00 25.64 0.44
N ASN A 78 0.49 24.62 -0.25
CA ASN A 78 0.93 24.26 -1.60
C ASN A 78 0.37 25.23 -2.63
N LYS A 79 1.24 26.07 -3.18
CA LYS A 79 0.89 27.14 -4.13
C LYS A 79 0.56 26.63 -5.53
N VAL A 80 1.23 25.57 -5.97
CA VAL A 80 1.01 24.92 -7.27
C VAL A 80 0.11 23.73 -7.03
N LYS A 81 -0.95 23.62 -7.83
CA LYS A 81 -1.78 22.42 -7.90
C LYS A 81 -1.36 21.60 -9.09
N TYR A 82 -1.51 20.30 -8.96
CA TYR A 82 -1.05 19.34 -9.95
C TYR A 82 -2.20 18.45 -10.40
N ASP A 83 -2.19 18.09 -11.68
CA ASP A 83 -3.05 17.06 -12.24
C ASP A 83 -2.27 15.75 -12.34
N LEU A 84 -2.92 14.64 -11.99
CA LEU A 84 -2.31 13.32 -12.08
C LEU A 84 -2.21 12.92 -13.56
N ILE A 85 -1.01 12.55 -14.00
CA ILE A 85 -0.81 11.99 -15.34
C ILE A 85 -0.94 10.47 -15.29
N ARG A 86 -0.23 9.82 -14.36
CA ARG A 86 -0.30 8.36 -14.13
C ARG A 86 0.42 7.93 -12.86
N GLY A 87 -0.02 6.82 -12.27
CA GLY A 87 0.82 6.02 -11.39
C GLY A 87 1.98 5.37 -12.15
N VAL A 88 3.15 5.29 -11.52
CA VAL A 88 4.34 4.64 -12.11
C VAL A 88 4.53 3.25 -11.53
N THR A 89 4.57 3.14 -10.21
CA THR A 89 4.75 1.88 -9.49
C THR A 89 4.38 2.08 -8.03
N SER A 90 3.92 1.02 -7.38
CA SER A 90 3.70 1.02 -5.94
C SER A 90 4.17 -0.28 -5.28
N CYS A 91 4.47 -0.19 -3.99
CA CYS A 91 4.90 -1.31 -3.16
C CYS A 91 4.19 -1.21 -1.81
N GLY A 92 3.54 -2.30 -1.40
CA GLY A 92 2.91 -2.44 -0.10
C GLY A 92 3.85 -3.15 0.89
N MET A 93 3.92 -2.65 2.11
CA MET A 93 4.70 -3.22 3.19
C MET A 93 3.91 -3.24 4.49
N VAL A 94 4.18 -4.26 5.30
CA VAL A 94 3.65 -4.36 6.66
C VAL A 94 4.73 -3.91 7.62
N ASP A 95 4.41 -2.95 8.46
CA ASP A 95 5.20 -2.47 9.58
C ASP A 95 4.56 -2.90 10.91
N VAL A 96 5.25 -2.68 12.03
CA VAL A 96 4.82 -3.10 13.37
C VAL A 96 3.41 -2.59 13.72
N ASP A 97 3.10 -1.35 13.32
CA ASP A 97 1.86 -0.66 13.70
C ASP A 97 0.86 -0.49 12.54
N SER A 98 1.25 -0.78 11.29
CA SER A 98 0.36 -0.59 10.14
C SER A 98 0.87 -1.17 8.82
N CYS A 99 -0.01 -1.19 7.82
CA CYS A 99 0.41 -1.37 6.42
C CYS A 99 0.65 -0.01 5.76
N TYR A 100 1.78 0.12 5.08
CA TYR A 100 2.14 1.31 4.30
C TYR A 100 2.32 0.97 2.82
N GLY A 101 1.98 1.90 1.95
CA GLY A 101 2.22 1.86 0.52
C GLY A 101 3.18 2.96 0.12
N HIS A 102 4.27 2.61 -0.55
CA HIS A 102 5.10 3.57 -1.27
C HIS A 102 4.64 3.63 -2.71
N VAL A 103 4.39 4.82 -3.22
CA VAL A 103 3.96 5.03 -4.60
C VAL A 103 4.83 6.09 -5.27
N ASN A 104 5.15 5.85 -6.53
CA ASN A 104 5.66 6.86 -7.45
C ASN A 104 4.58 7.18 -8.48
N PHE A 105 4.44 8.45 -8.79
CA PHE A 105 3.49 8.91 -9.80
C PHE A 105 4.03 10.14 -10.52
N ILE A 106 3.54 10.36 -11.74
CA ILE A 106 3.84 11.56 -12.51
C ILE A 106 2.65 12.50 -12.42
N ALA A 107 2.92 13.75 -12.09
CA ALA A 107 1.92 14.80 -12.07
C ALA A 107 2.44 16.05 -12.78
N LYS A 108 1.53 16.88 -13.28
CA LYS A 108 1.88 18.11 -14.00
C LYS A 108 1.19 19.30 -13.35
N GLY A 109 1.93 20.37 -13.12
CA GLY A 109 1.38 21.60 -12.56
C GLY A 109 0.32 22.24 -13.47
N ASP A 110 -0.61 22.97 -12.86
CA ASP A 110 -1.72 23.67 -13.51
C ASP A 110 -1.31 24.89 -14.36
N GLN A 111 -0.04 25.32 -14.29
CA GLN A 111 0.46 26.45 -15.07
C GLN A 111 0.78 26.04 -16.52
N GLU A 112 0.59 26.96 -17.47
CA GLU A 112 0.70 26.73 -18.93
C GLU A 112 2.05 26.12 -19.37
N ASN A 113 3.13 26.42 -18.66
CA ASN A 113 4.49 25.93 -18.95
C ASN A 113 5.01 24.90 -17.93
N SER A 114 4.13 24.32 -17.12
CA SER A 114 4.52 23.30 -16.14
C SER A 114 5.07 22.06 -16.83
N LYS A 115 6.11 21.47 -16.24
CA LYS A 115 6.66 20.19 -16.66
C LYS A 115 6.01 19.07 -15.86
N GLU A 116 6.10 17.86 -16.40
CA GLU A 116 5.81 16.65 -15.63
C GLU A 116 6.88 16.45 -14.56
N GLU A 117 6.45 16.14 -13.35
CA GLU A 117 7.30 15.91 -12.19
C GLU A 117 7.04 14.51 -11.63
N LEU A 118 8.10 13.87 -11.17
CA LEU A 118 8.00 12.60 -10.45
C LEU A 118 7.77 12.89 -8.97
N PHE A 119 6.72 12.32 -8.40
CA PHE A 119 6.41 12.38 -6.99
C PHE A 119 6.66 11.05 -6.30
N PHE A 120 6.99 11.13 -5.01
CA PHE A 120 6.94 10.03 -4.06
C PHE A 120 5.85 10.31 -3.04
N ALA A 121 5.13 9.26 -2.64
CA ALA A 121 4.26 9.31 -1.48
C ALA A 121 4.32 8.02 -0.66
N GLU A 122 4.13 8.18 0.65
CA GLU A 122 3.85 7.10 1.59
C GLU A 122 2.39 7.24 2.04
N ILE A 123 1.65 6.12 2.00
CA ILE A 123 0.22 6.07 2.32
C ILE A 123 -0.01 4.96 3.33
N GLN A 124 -0.73 5.26 4.40
CA GLN A 124 -1.21 4.24 5.33
C GLN A 124 -2.42 3.53 4.73
N LEU A 125 -2.24 2.29 4.26
CA LEU A 125 -3.23 1.55 3.44
C LEU A 125 -4.54 1.23 4.16
N SER A 126 -4.56 1.22 5.50
CA SER A 126 -5.76 0.97 6.28
C SER A 126 -6.71 2.18 6.35
N THR A 127 -6.19 3.38 6.10
CA THR A 127 -6.93 4.65 6.23
C THR A 127 -6.92 5.46 4.94
N ASP A 128 -6.18 5.02 3.93
CA ASP A 128 -5.88 5.76 2.69
C ASP A 128 -5.34 7.17 2.95
N MET A 129 -4.69 7.37 4.10
CA MET A 129 -4.12 8.65 4.51
C MET A 129 -2.65 8.72 4.11
N PRO A 130 -2.26 9.70 3.27
CA PRO A 130 -0.85 9.97 3.02
C PRO A 130 -0.16 10.46 4.29
N THR A 131 0.99 9.88 4.60
CA THR A 131 1.90 10.32 5.67
C THR A 131 3.01 11.20 5.12
N CYS A 132 3.29 11.08 3.82
CA CYS A 132 4.26 11.89 3.09
C CYS A 132 3.84 12.01 1.62
N VAL A 133 3.98 13.21 1.05
CA VAL A 133 3.88 13.45 -0.40
C VAL A 133 4.91 14.50 -0.78
N LEU A 134 5.78 14.19 -1.74
CA LEU A 134 6.92 15.04 -2.11
C LEU A 134 7.23 14.94 -3.61
N SER A 135 7.44 16.08 -4.26
CA SER A 135 8.07 16.10 -5.60
C SER A 135 9.56 15.73 -5.47
N LEU A 136 10.00 14.78 -6.28
CA LEU A 136 11.40 14.37 -6.39
C LEU A 136 12.18 15.22 -7.40
N GLU A 137 11.56 16.23 -7.99
CA GLU A 137 12.21 17.12 -8.94
C GLU A 137 13.24 18.02 -8.22
N GLY A 138 14.45 18.10 -8.76
CA GLY A 138 15.56 18.84 -8.14
C GLY A 138 16.09 18.23 -6.82
N VAL A 139 15.54 17.10 -6.36
CA VAL A 139 15.98 16.39 -5.16
C VAL A 139 16.81 15.16 -5.54
N ASN A 140 17.81 14.84 -4.71
CA ASN A 140 18.52 13.56 -4.82
C ASN A 140 17.53 12.42 -4.50
N LYS A 141 17.15 11.68 -5.54
CA LYS A 141 16.31 10.49 -5.44
C LYS A 141 17.14 9.22 -5.45
N VAL A 142 16.75 8.24 -4.65
CA VAL A 142 17.40 6.93 -4.53
C VAL A 142 16.36 5.84 -4.73
N GLY A 143 16.73 4.75 -5.38
CA GLY A 143 15.84 3.58 -5.46
C GLY A 143 15.87 2.77 -4.17
N GLY A 144 14.85 1.95 -3.96
CA GLY A 144 14.86 0.97 -2.87
C GLY A 144 15.98 -0.07 -2.99
N LEU A 145 16.34 -0.66 -1.84
CA LEU A 145 17.41 -1.64 -1.67
C LEU A 145 16.91 -3.05 -1.32
N ARG A 146 15.63 -3.35 -1.57
CA ARG A 146 15.15 -4.73 -1.53
C ARG A 146 15.99 -5.57 -2.50
N GLU A 147 16.34 -6.79 -2.10
CA GLU A 147 17.22 -7.69 -2.88
C GLU A 147 18.69 -7.26 -2.92
N SER A 148 19.08 -6.29 -2.09
CA SER A 148 20.47 -6.20 -1.65
C SER A 148 20.78 -7.35 -0.70
N LYS A 149 22.06 -7.76 -0.60
CA LYS A 149 22.66 -8.83 0.24
C LYS A 149 22.13 -9.07 1.69
N TYR A 150 21.21 -8.24 2.15
CA TYR A 150 20.49 -8.32 3.42
C TYR A 150 19.11 -8.97 3.29
N ASP A 151 18.59 -9.18 2.08
CA ASP A 151 17.49 -10.12 1.85
C ASP A 151 18.07 -11.52 1.94
N GLY A 152 17.54 -12.36 2.83
CA GLY A 152 18.11 -13.69 3.11
C GLY A 152 17.95 -14.71 1.98
N SER A 153 18.05 -14.31 0.70
CA SER A 153 17.76 -15.15 -0.46
C SER A 153 18.99 -15.83 -1.06
N GLU A 154 20.22 -15.38 -0.76
CA GLU A 154 21.45 -16.01 -1.32
C GLU A 154 22.29 -16.82 -0.32
N SER A 155 22.02 -16.78 0.99
CA SER A 155 22.65 -17.71 1.92
C SER A 155 21.74 -18.91 2.12
N ASN A 156 22.11 -20.07 1.57
CA ASN A 156 21.61 -21.41 1.93
C ASN A 156 21.88 -21.79 3.41
N ASP A 157 22.03 -20.79 4.28
CA ASP A 157 22.26 -20.98 5.69
C ASP A 157 20.92 -20.82 6.40
N ASP A 158 20.49 -21.89 7.07
CA ASP A 158 19.39 -21.93 8.06
C ASP A 158 19.68 -21.04 9.30
N LYS A 159 20.40 -19.92 9.12
CA LYS A 159 20.93 -19.02 10.15
C LYS A 159 20.53 -17.56 9.92
N PHE A 160 19.42 -17.28 9.24
CA PHE A 160 18.84 -15.93 9.30
C PHE A 160 18.25 -15.71 10.70
N ASN A 161 19.09 -15.29 11.64
CA ASN A 161 18.72 -15.02 13.04
C ASN A 161 18.43 -13.54 13.31
N GLY A 162 18.26 -12.74 12.24
CA GLY A 162 17.98 -11.30 12.32
C GLY A 162 19.13 -10.44 12.86
N LYS A 163 20.30 -11.01 13.20
CA LYS A 163 21.47 -10.22 13.62
C LYS A 163 22.16 -9.62 12.39
N GLY A 164 22.34 -8.30 12.41
CA GLY A 164 23.02 -7.57 11.33
C GLY A 164 22.09 -7.06 10.22
N ILE A 165 20.77 -7.12 10.42
CA ILE A 165 19.80 -6.43 9.57
C ILE A 165 20.09 -4.93 9.65
N PRO A 166 20.35 -4.25 8.51
CA PRO A 166 20.51 -2.81 8.53
C PRO A 166 19.18 -2.16 8.92
N ILE A 167 19.27 -1.24 9.87
CA ILE A 167 18.19 -0.36 10.29
C ILE A 167 18.73 1.05 10.17
N ASP A 168 18.26 1.77 9.15
CA ASP A 168 18.64 3.17 8.97
C ASP A 168 17.53 3.98 8.31
N ALA A 169 17.57 5.29 8.57
CA ALA A 169 16.62 6.25 8.02
C ALA A 169 17.06 6.81 6.65
N GLN A 170 17.96 6.14 5.93
CA GLN A 170 18.48 6.60 4.63
C GLN A 170 18.05 5.70 3.47
N HIS A 171 17.62 4.47 3.77
CA HIS A 171 17.25 3.49 2.76
C HIS A 171 15.84 2.96 2.96
N CYS A 172 15.26 2.49 1.86
CA CYS A 172 14.04 1.69 1.86
C CYS A 172 14.39 0.27 1.43
N TYR A 173 14.36 -0.68 2.36
CA TYR A 173 14.59 -2.10 2.10
C TYR A 173 13.32 -2.85 1.68
N ALA A 174 12.16 -2.19 1.75
CA ALA A 174 10.87 -2.75 1.33
C ALA A 174 10.66 -2.70 -0.18
N CYS A 175 11.18 -1.65 -0.82
CA CYS A 175 11.00 -1.42 -2.24
C CYS A 175 12.20 -1.89 -3.06
N ARG A 176 11.95 -2.33 -4.29
CA ARG A 176 13.00 -2.51 -5.30
C ARG A 176 13.49 -1.15 -5.80
N SER A 177 14.59 -1.19 -6.56
CA SER A 177 15.21 -0.01 -7.17
C SER A 177 14.28 0.78 -8.12
N GLY A 178 13.18 0.18 -8.59
CA GLY A 178 12.20 0.85 -9.46
C GLY A 178 11.30 1.85 -8.74
N VAL A 179 11.13 1.75 -7.41
CA VAL A 179 10.44 2.78 -6.63
C VAL A 179 11.49 3.74 -6.10
N MET A 180 11.36 5.02 -6.45
CA MET A 180 12.27 6.09 -6.07
C MET A 180 11.77 6.80 -4.81
N HIS A 181 12.70 7.09 -3.91
CA HIS A 181 12.48 7.73 -2.62
C HIS A 181 13.30 9.02 -2.53
N PRO A 182 12.90 9.97 -1.67
CA PRO A 182 13.81 11.02 -1.25
C PRO A 182 15.01 10.40 -0.50
N LYS A 183 16.23 10.90 -0.76
CA LYS A 183 17.44 10.45 -0.05
C LYS A 183 17.36 10.63 1.46
N ASN A 184 16.62 11.63 1.93
CA ASN A 184 16.36 11.79 3.36
C ASN A 184 15.17 10.90 3.76
N GLY A 185 15.47 9.67 4.19
CA GLY A 185 14.44 8.70 4.54
C GLY A 185 13.65 9.05 5.81
N ALA A 186 14.10 10.00 6.63
CA ALA A 186 13.29 10.52 7.75
C ALA A 186 11.98 11.20 7.32
N LEU A 187 11.75 11.38 6.02
CA LEU A 187 10.52 11.93 5.45
C LEU A 187 9.40 10.89 5.30
N TYR A 188 9.68 9.59 5.46
CA TYR A 188 8.69 8.52 5.45
C TYR A 188 8.91 7.60 6.66
N ARG A 189 7.92 6.77 6.97
CA ARG A 189 7.88 5.98 8.22
C ARG A 189 8.41 4.57 8.03
N SER A 190 8.09 3.93 6.91
CA SER A 190 8.23 2.48 6.74
C SER A 190 9.30 2.08 5.74
N GLY A 191 9.73 0.82 5.84
CA GLY A 191 10.75 0.24 4.96
C GLY A 191 12.20 0.50 5.39
N HIS A 192 12.44 1.09 6.56
CA HIS A 192 13.79 1.32 7.12
C HIS A 192 14.48 0.08 7.68
N VAL A 193 13.79 -1.06 7.69
CA VAL A 193 14.30 -2.35 8.18
C VAL A 193 14.24 -3.35 7.04
N ALA A 194 15.34 -4.05 6.75
CA ALA A 194 15.30 -5.18 5.84
C ALA A 194 14.53 -6.35 6.49
N CYS A 195 13.28 -6.57 6.07
CA CYS A 195 12.41 -7.64 6.55
C CYS A 195 11.94 -8.50 5.35
N SER A 196 11.53 -9.74 5.55
CA SER A 196 11.14 -10.63 4.44
C SER A 196 9.66 -10.52 4.02
N GLY A 197 8.86 -9.66 4.66
CA GLY A 197 7.41 -9.54 4.44
C GLY A 197 7.01 -8.32 3.61
N PHE A 198 7.14 -8.37 2.29
CA PHE A 198 6.81 -7.25 1.40
C PHE A 198 6.07 -7.69 0.13
N TYR A 199 5.04 -6.95 -0.30
CA TYR A 199 4.24 -7.18 -1.52
C TYR A 199 4.70 -6.27 -2.69
N HIS A 200 4.46 -6.67 -3.93
CA HIS A 200 4.78 -5.86 -5.12
C HIS A 200 3.61 -5.77 -6.11
N GLY A 201 3.42 -4.55 -6.63
CA GLY A 201 2.62 -4.26 -7.79
C GLY A 201 3.40 -4.43 -9.10
#